data_AF-G0QXU3-F1
#
_entry.id   AF-G0QXU3-F1
#
_cell.length_a   1.000
_cell.length_b   1.000
_cell.length_c   1.000
_cell.angle_alpha   90.00
_cell.angle_beta   90.00
_cell.angle_gamma   90.00
#
_symmetry.space_group_name_H-M   'P 1'
#
loop_
_entity.id
_entity.type
_entity.pdbx_description
1 polymer ?
#
loop_
_entity_poly.entity_id
_entity_poly.type
_entity_poly.pdbx_seq_one_letter_code
_entity_poly.pdbx_strand_id
1 'polypeptide(L)'
;MQLCEKKGIFPLTSIELIGSILLILGVGAGQAAGIGGGLIIIPIVIQFFGMDTKKSVAIVFVIIFSASFGNLIMFSKKKSERGDPLIDYKLILISLPAVFVGSTYGIQQKDVNLLN
;
A
#
# COMPACT_ATOMS: atom_id res chain seq x y z
N MET A 1 -10.06 -9.88 22.77
CA MET A 1 -9.79 -11.19 22.15
C MET A 1 -10.63 -11.30 20.89
N GLN A 2 -10.09 -10.96 19.71
CA GLN A 2 -10.82 -11.17 18.46
C GLN A 2 -10.48 -12.56 17.94
N LEU A 3 -11.54 -13.34 17.75
CA LEU A 3 -11.49 -14.69 17.22
C LEU A 3 -10.54 -14.77 16.03
N CYS A 4 -9.64 -15.75 16.13
CA CYS A 4 -8.94 -16.29 14.98
C CYS A 4 -10.01 -16.95 14.12
N GLU A 5 -10.67 -16.19 13.24
CA GLU A 5 -11.44 -16.76 12.15
C GLU A 5 -10.41 -17.38 11.21
N LYS A 6 -10.09 -18.64 11.52
CA LYS A 6 -9.35 -19.54 10.67
C LYS A 6 -10.27 -19.86 9.48
N LYS A 7 -10.57 -18.87 8.65
CA LYS A 7 -11.17 -19.11 7.35
C LYS A 7 -10.13 -19.89 6.57
N GLY A 8 -10.48 -21.12 6.20
CA GLY A 8 -9.57 -21.99 5.49
C GLY A 8 -8.95 -21.24 4.32
N ILE A 9 -7.67 -21.49 4.06
CA ILE A 9 -6.92 -20.98 2.90
C ILE A 9 -7.62 -21.29 1.55
N PHE A 10 -8.68 -22.13 1.58
CA PHE A 10 -9.60 -22.47 0.51
C PHE A 10 -11.05 -22.31 1.03
N PRO A 11 -11.68 -21.15 0.79
CA PRO A 11 -12.76 -21.13 -0.19
C PRO A 11 -12.57 -19.95 -1.16
N LEU A 12 -12.33 -20.27 -2.43
CA LEU A 12 -12.36 -19.31 -3.53
C LEU A 12 -13.80 -18.80 -3.70
N THR A 13 -14.17 -17.71 -3.02
CA THR A 13 -15.38 -16.97 -3.38
C THR A 13 -15.07 -16.18 -4.66
N SER A 14 -15.93 -16.28 -5.68
CA SER A 14 -15.75 -15.59 -6.97
C SER A 14 -15.54 -14.07 -6.83
N ILE A 15 -16.03 -13.52 -5.73
CA ILE A 15 -15.91 -12.11 -5.33
C ILE A 15 -14.43 -11.77 -5.03
N GLU A 16 -13.69 -12.64 -4.33
CA GLU A 16 -12.26 -12.45 -4.05
C GLU A 16 -11.41 -12.51 -5.32
N LEU A 17 -11.80 -13.37 -6.28
CA LEU A 17 -11.12 -13.47 -7.57
C LEU A 17 -11.27 -12.18 -8.38
N ILE A 18 -12.50 -11.65 -8.45
CA ILE A 18 -12.80 -10.38 -9.11
C ILE A 18 -12.10 -9.22 -8.39
N GLY A 19 -12.12 -9.21 -7.05
CA GLY A 19 -11.43 -8.24 -6.22
C GLY A 19 -9.92 -8.22 -6.47
N SER A 20 -9.29 -9.40 -6.54
CA SER A 20 -7.86 -9.54 -6.82
C SER A 20 -7.48 -9.06 -8.22
N ILE A 21 -8.29 -9.39 -9.25
CA ILE A 21 -8.07 -8.90 -10.62
C ILE A 21 -8.19 -7.37 -10.68
N LEU A 22 -9.24 -6.81 -10.07
CA LEU A 22 -9.44 -5.37 -10.03
C LEU A 22 -8.32 -4.66 -9.26
N LEU A 23 -7.82 -5.30 -8.19
CA LEU A 23 -6.70 -4.81 -7.39
C LEU A 23 -5.39 -4.82 -8.20
N ILE A 24 -5.10 -5.87 -8.95
CA ILE A 24 -3.92 -5.93 -9.84
C ILE A 24 -4.00 -4.84 -10.92
N LEU A 25 -5.16 -4.68 -11.56
CA LEU A 25 -5.36 -3.64 -12.57
C LEU A 25 -5.27 -2.23 -11.98
N GLY A 26 -5.88 -2.01 -10.81
CA GLY A 26 -5.85 -0.74 -10.10
C GLY A 26 -4.46 -0.36 -9.61
N VAL A 27 -3.69 -1.31 -9.07
CA VAL A 27 -2.28 -1.09 -8.71
C VAL A 27 -1.45 -0.84 -9.95
N GLY A 28 -1.58 -1.67 -10.99
CA GLY A 28 -0.81 -1.52 -12.22
C GLY A 28 -1.03 -0.16 -12.87
N ALA A 29 -2.30 0.25 -13.01
CA ALA A 29 -2.66 1.58 -13.53
C ALA A 29 -2.22 2.72 -12.60
N GLY A 30 -2.38 2.56 -11.28
CA GLY A 30 -1.97 3.56 -10.29
C GLY A 30 -0.45 3.76 -10.21
N GLN A 31 0.32 2.70 -10.46
CA GLN A 31 1.78 2.75 -10.58
C GLN A 31 2.19 3.45 -11.88
N ALA A 32 1.52 3.16 -13.00
CA ALA A 32 1.75 3.85 -14.27
C ALA A 32 1.40 5.35 -14.21
N ALA A 33 0.38 5.72 -13.42
CA ALA A 33 -0.02 7.11 -13.20
C ALA A 33 0.89 7.88 -12.22
N GLY A 34 1.86 7.22 -11.56
CA GLY A 34 2.78 7.86 -10.62
C GLY A 34 2.19 8.25 -9.26
N ILE A 35 0.94 7.87 -8.98
CA ILE A 35 0.23 8.19 -7.72
C ILE A 35 0.58 7.18 -6.60
N GLY A 36 1.20 6.05 -6.93
CA GLY A 36 1.65 5.09 -5.92
C GLY A 36 0.52 4.29 -5.28
N GLY A 37 -0.58 4.01 -6.02
CA GLY A 37 -1.53 2.90 -5.88
C GLY A 37 -2.26 2.63 -4.55
N GLY A 38 -1.87 3.25 -3.43
CA GLY A 38 -2.21 2.78 -2.09
C GLY A 38 -3.54 3.28 -1.53
N LEU A 39 -4.04 4.43 -1.99
CA LEU A 39 -5.27 5.02 -1.44
C LEU A 39 -6.51 4.22 -1.82
N ILE A 40 -6.54 3.65 -3.03
CA ILE A 40 -7.70 2.93 -3.56
C ILE A 40 -7.76 1.50 -3.05
N ILE A 41 -6.62 0.94 -2.65
CA ILE A 41 -6.49 -0.49 -2.34
C ILE A 41 -7.01 -0.88 -0.97
N ILE A 42 -6.95 0.05 0.00
CA ILE A 42 -7.41 -0.15 1.38
C ILE A 42 -8.92 -0.43 1.43
N PRO A 43 -9.81 0.43 0.86
CA PRO A 43 -11.24 0.17 0.89
C PRO A 43 -11.63 -1.08 0.10
N ILE A 44 -10.88 -1.43 -0.96
CA ILE A 44 -11.09 -2.67 -1.72
C ILE A 44 -10.77 -3.88 -0.84
N VAL A 45 -9.61 -3.92 -0.17
CA VAL A 45 -9.25 -5.05 0.69
C VAL A 45 -10.22 -5.20 1.86
N ILE A 46 -10.67 -4.10 2.47
CA ILE A 46 -11.63 -4.16 3.58
C ILE A 46 -13.00 -4.67 3.12
N GLN A 47 -13.50 -4.18 1.97
CA GLN A 47 -14.83 -4.55 1.47
C GLN A 47 -14.91 -6.02 1.01
N PHE A 48 -13.83 -6.53 0.42
CA PHE A 48 -13.79 -7.91 -0.07
C PHE A 48 -13.46 -8.90 1.05
N PHE A 49 -12.36 -8.69 1.77
CA PHE A 49 -11.91 -9.65 2.78
C PHE A 49 -12.62 -9.54 4.14
N GLY A 50 -13.36 -8.45 4.41
CA GLY A 50 -14.05 -8.25 5.70
C GLY A 50 -13.12 -8.26 6.93
N MET A 51 -11.81 -8.09 6.70
CA MET A 51 -10.79 -8.16 7.75
C MET A 51 -10.73 -6.86 8.55
N ASP A 52 -10.38 -6.99 9.83
CA ASP A 52 -10.16 -5.86 10.73
C ASP A 52 -9.26 -4.79 10.08
N THR A 53 -9.66 -3.52 10.22
CA THR A 53 -9.01 -2.38 9.57
C THR A 53 -7.51 -2.32 9.86
N LYS A 54 -7.07 -2.73 11.07
CA LYS A 54 -5.65 -2.74 11.41
C LYS A 54 -4.86 -3.77 10.61
N LYS A 55 -5.43 -4.96 10.40
CA LYS A 55 -4.78 -6.05 9.63
C LYS A 55 -4.75 -5.74 8.14
N SER A 56 -5.85 -5.24 7.60
CA SER A 56 -5.97 -4.87 6.19
C SER A 56 -4.95 -3.79 5.80
N VAL A 57 -4.79 -2.76 6.64
CA VAL A 57 -3.79 -1.71 6.42
C VAL A 57 -2.37 -2.27 6.43
N ALA A 58 -2.04 -3.19 7.34
CA ALA A 58 -0.72 -3.83 7.37
C ALA A 58 -0.41 -4.62 6.08
N ILE A 59 -1.38 -5.36 5.56
CA ILE A 59 -1.24 -6.12 4.31
C ILE A 59 -1.01 -5.18 3.12
N VAL A 60 -1.80 -4.09 3.07
CA VAL A 60 -1.67 -3.09 2.00
C VAL A 60 -0.30 -2.44 1.99
N PHE A 61 0.26 -2.10 3.15
CA PHE A 61 1.61 -1.54 3.21
C PHE A 61 2.66 -2.47 2.61
N VAL A 62 2.54 -3.78 2.82
CA VAL A 62 3.45 -4.77 2.22
C VAL A 62 3.27 -4.83 0.69
N ILE A 63 2.03 -4.81 0.20
CA ILE A 63 1.73 -4.79 -1.24
C ILE A 63 2.34 -3.55 -1.91
N ILE A 64 2.12 -2.36 -1.34
CA ILE A 64 2.66 -1.11 -1.89
C ILE A 64 4.19 -1.11 -1.84
N PHE A 65 4.76 -1.52 -0.70
CA PHE A 65 6.22 -1.59 -0.54
C PHE A 65 6.86 -2.50 -1.58
N SER A 66 6.31 -3.70 -1.80
CA SER A 66 6.81 -4.62 -2.83
C SER A 66 6.64 -4.07 -4.25
N ALA A 67 5.53 -3.40 -4.55
CA ALA A 67 5.30 -2.78 -5.85
C ALA A 67 6.27 -1.63 -6.13
N SER A 68 6.51 -0.76 -5.15
CA SER A 68 7.50 0.32 -5.23
C SER A 68 8.92 -0.22 -5.35
N PHE A 69 9.26 -1.29 -4.62
CA PHE A 69 10.57 -1.92 -4.67
C PHE A 69 10.84 -2.58 -6.04
N GLY A 70 9.85 -3.27 -6.60
CA GLY A 70 9.94 -3.82 -7.97
C GLY A 70 10.15 -2.71 -9.01
N ASN A 71 9.43 -1.60 -8.88
CA ASN A 71 9.58 -0.44 -9.75
C ASN A 71 10.97 0.19 -9.63
N LEU A 72 11.47 0.33 -8.40
CA LEU A 72 12.81 0.85 -8.12
C LEU A 72 13.90 0.00 -8.80
N ILE A 73 13.82 -1.32 -8.71
CA ILE A 73 14.78 -2.24 -9.36
C ILE A 73 14.72 -2.09 -10.89
N MET A 74 13.52 -2.01 -11.47
CA MET A 74 13.34 -1.91 -12.92
C MET A 74 13.86 -0.58 -13.47
N PHE A 75 13.55 0.53 -12.79
CA PHE A 75 14.04 1.86 -13.17
C PHE A 75 15.53 2.07 -12.83
N SER A 76 16.04 1.46 -11.77
CA SER A 76 17.47 1.52 -11.42
C SER A 76 18.36 0.83 -12.45
N LYS A 77 17.84 -0.15 -13.20
CA LYS A 77 18.57 -0.78 -14.32
C LYS A 77 18.52 0.03 -15.61
N LYS A 78 17.58 0.97 -15.75
CA LYS A 78 17.44 1.79 -16.95
C LYS A 78 18.31 3.04 -16.80
N LYS A 79 19.51 3.01 -17.39
CA LYS A 79 20.41 4.18 -17.44
C LYS A 79 19.95 5.12 -18.56
N SER A 80 19.65 6.36 -18.21
CA SER A 80 19.32 7.41 -19.20
C SER A 80 20.54 7.68 -20.09
N GLU A 81 20.34 7.85 -21.40
CA GLU A 81 21.37 8.25 -22.37
C GLU A 81 22.02 9.61 -22.03
N ARG A 82 21.44 10.39 -21.10
CA ARG A 82 21.94 11.69 -20.63
C ARG A 82 22.76 11.64 -19.34
N GLY A 83 22.93 10.47 -18.72
CA GLY A 83 23.72 10.33 -17.48
C GLY A 83 23.00 10.76 -16.20
N ASP A 84 21.86 11.44 -16.30
CA ASP A 84 21.03 11.78 -15.15
C ASP A 84 20.24 10.57 -14.62
N PRO A 85 20.13 10.39 -13.30
CA PRO A 85 19.24 9.39 -12.73
C PRO A 85 17.78 9.74 -13.08
N LEU A 86 17.03 8.78 -13.62
CA LEU A 86 15.58 8.95 -13.85
C LEU A 86 14.79 9.07 -12.54
N ILE A 87 15.41 8.71 -11.42
CA ILE A 87 14.81 8.76 -10.10
C ILE A 87 15.27 10.04 -9.40
N ASP A 88 14.33 10.92 -9.12
CA ASP A 88 14.57 12.16 -8.39
C ASP A 88 14.74 11.86 -6.89
N TYR A 89 15.97 11.59 -6.45
CA TYR A 89 16.28 11.29 -5.05
C TYR A 89 15.89 12.42 -4.09
N LYS A 90 15.77 13.65 -4.60
CA LYS A 90 15.28 14.80 -3.85
C LYS A 90 13.83 14.62 -3.41
N LEU A 91 13.00 13.97 -4.23
CA LEU A 91 11.62 13.65 -3.90
C LEU A 91 11.53 12.60 -2.78
N ILE A 92 12.41 11.60 -2.81
CA ILE A 92 12.51 10.56 -1.76
C ILE A 92 12.98 11.17 -0.44
N LEU A 93 13.95 12.08 -0.49
CA LEU A 93 14.48 12.76 0.70
C LEU A 93 13.41 13.64 1.39
N ILE A 94 12.44 14.16 0.64
CA ILE A 94 11.34 14.98 1.16
C ILE A 94 10.16 14.11 1.62
N SER A 95 9.87 12.99 0.94
CA SER A 95 8.75 12.12 1.31
C SER A 95 9.02 11.29 2.58
N LEU A 96 10.27 10.86 2.80
CA LEU A 96 10.66 10.09 3.99
C LEU A 96 10.34 10.81 5.32
N PRO A 97 10.78 12.07 5.55
CA PRO A 97 10.44 12.79 6.78
C PRO A 97 8.95 13.11 6.86
N ALA A 98 8.29 13.43 5.74
CA ALA A 98 6.85 13.71 5.72
C ALA A 98 6.01 12.52 6.21
N VAL A 99 6.37 11.30 5.77
CA VAL A 99 5.72 10.05 6.21
C VAL A 99 6.02 9.77 7.69
N PHE A 100 7.27 9.99 8.12
CA PHE A 100 7.67 9.77 9.50
C PHE A 100 6.91 10.69 10.47
N VAL A 101 6.83 11.98 10.10
CA VAL A 101 6.07 13.00 10.81
C VAL A 101 4.59 12.60 10.87
N GLY A 102 3.96 12.24 9.73
CA GLY A 102 2.57 11.80 9.69
C GLY A 102 2.26 10.61 10.61
N SER A 103 3.17 9.63 10.69
CA SER A 103 3.03 8.48 11.60
C SER A 103 3.00 8.90 13.07
N THR A 104 3.89 9.82 13.47
CA THR A 104 3.95 10.33 14.85
C THR A 104 2.72 11.16 15.24
N TYR A 105 2.14 11.91 14.31
CA TYR A 105 0.91 12.67 14.57
C TYR A 105 -0.32 11.75 14.65
N GLY A 106 -0.37 10.68 13.84
CA GLY A 106 -1.50 9.76 13.82
C GLY A 106 -1.72 9.01 15.14
N ILE A 107 -0.64 8.60 15.81
CA ILE A 107 -0.73 7.96 17.14
C ILE A 107 -1.26 8.93 18.20
N GLN A 108 -0.78 10.16 18.22
CA GLN A 108 -1.20 11.18 19.19
C GLN A 108 -2.71 11.49 19.10
N GLN A 109 -3.25 11.51 17.88
CA GLN A 109 -4.68 11.75 17.68
C GLN A 109 -5.55 10.57 18.17
N LYS A 110 -5.05 9.34 18.06
CA LYS A 110 -5.72 8.16 18.59
C LYS A 110 -5.78 8.21 20.12
N ASP A 111 -4.68 8.60 20.77
CA ASP A 111 -4.58 8.67 22.24
C ASP A 111 -5.46 9.77 22.84
N VAL A 112 -5.54 10.96 22.21
CA VAL A 112 -6.46 12.03 22.63
C VAL A 112 -7.93 11.61 22.58
N ASN A 113 -8.32 10.80 21.58
CA ASN A 113 -9.71 10.36 21.42
C ASN A 113 -10.11 9.27 22.44
N LEU A 114 -9.16 8.60 23.10
CA LEU A 114 -9.48 7.62 24.15
C LEU A 114 -9.58 8.22 25.56
N LEU A 115 -9.24 9.50 25.74
CA LEU A 115 -9.33 10.21 27.02
C LEU A 115 -10.58 11.10 27.13
N ASN A 116 -11.47 11.07 26.14
CA ASN A 116 -12.75 11.80 26.07
C ASN A 116 -13.86 10.81 25.71
#